data_AF-A0AAP4PX37-F1
#
_entry.id   AF-A0AAP4PX37-F1
#
_cell.length_a   1.000
_cell.length_b   1.000
_cell.length_c   1.000
_cell.angle_alpha   90.00
_cell.angle_beta   90.00
_cell.angle_gamma   90.00
#
_symmetry.space_group_name_H-M   'P 1'
#
loop_
_entity.id
_entity.type
_entity.pdbx_description
1 polymer ?
#
loop_
_entity_poly.entity_id
_entity_poly.type
_entity_poly.pdbx_seq_one_letter_code
_entity_poly.pdbx_strand_id
1 'polypeptide(L)'
;MQKNSFTLIETLISITLLLIVIIGFKYSTYYDENSSKNFMLLNNLENLFDTKNYGSFQNSAKTLQLTINKETIENITVTKYQFENESIKLFKYEK
;
A
#
# COMPACT_ATOMS: atom_id res chain seq x y z
N MET A 1 -11.12 52.56 -18.55
CA MET A 1 -10.92 51.12 -18.87
C MET A 1 -9.85 50.43 -18.01
N GLN A 2 -8.80 51.12 -17.54
CA GLN A 2 -7.74 50.53 -16.69
C GLN A 2 -8.24 49.86 -15.38
N LYS A 3 -9.26 50.41 -14.71
CA LYS A 3 -9.79 49.86 -13.45
C LYS A 3 -10.36 48.44 -13.59
N ASN A 4 -11.05 48.14 -14.70
CA ASN A 4 -11.62 46.80 -14.93
C ASN A 4 -10.54 45.73 -15.15
N SER A 5 -9.38 46.11 -15.69
CA SER A 5 -8.27 45.18 -15.92
C SER A 5 -7.60 44.74 -14.61
N PHE A 6 -7.53 45.61 -13.60
CA PHE A 6 -7.03 45.26 -12.27
C PHE A 6 -7.97 44.30 -11.54
N THR A 7 -9.28 44.56 -11.57
CA THR A 7 -10.29 43.66 -11.00
C THR A 7 -10.23 42.28 -11.66
N LEU A 8 -9.97 42.21 -12.97
CA LEU A 8 -9.85 40.94 -13.69
C LEU A 8 -8.65 40.12 -13.20
N ILE A 9 -7.50 40.77 -13.01
CA ILE A 9 -6.27 40.13 -12.51
C ILE A 9 -6.47 39.62 -11.08
N GLU A 10 -7.06 40.46 -10.21
CA GLU A 10 -7.39 40.09 -8.83
C GLU A 10 -8.32 38.86 -8.80
N THR A 11 -9.37 38.88 -9.63
CA THR A 11 -10.30 37.74 -9.76
C THR A 11 -9.58 36.46 -10.20
N LEU A 12 -8.66 36.57 -11.16
CA LEU A 12 -7.89 35.41 -11.65
C LEU A 12 -6.97 34.85 -10.56
N ILE A 13 -6.30 35.72 -9.79
CA ILE A 13 -5.46 35.34 -8.66
C ILE A 13 -6.31 34.66 -7.58
N SER A 14 -7.47 35.22 -7.23
CA SER A 14 -8.37 34.65 -6.23
C SER A 14 -8.89 33.26 -6.63
N ILE A 15 -9.28 33.07 -7.89
CA ILE A 15 -9.71 31.75 -8.40
C ILE A 15 -8.54 30.77 -8.38
N THR A 16 -7.34 31.20 -8.74
CA THR A 16 -6.15 30.34 -8.73
C THR A 16 -5.80 29.89 -7.31
N LEU A 17 -5.82 30.80 -6.34
CA LEU A 17 -5.65 30.48 -4.92
C LEU A 17 -6.71 29.50 -4.42
N LEU A 18 -7.97 29.73 -4.78
CA LEU A 18 -9.07 28.85 -4.41
C LEU A 18 -8.88 27.43 -4.97
N LEU A 19 -8.45 27.30 -6.23
CA LEU A 19 -8.15 26.00 -6.84
C LEU A 19 -7.02 25.27 -6.10
N ILE A 20 -5.93 25.98 -5.74
CA ILE A 20 -4.82 25.40 -4.97
C ILE A 20 -5.31 24.86 -3.63
N VAL A 21 -6.15 25.63 -2.92
CA VAL A 21 -6.71 25.23 -1.63
C VAL A 21 -7.57 23.97 -1.77
N ILE A 22 -8.48 23.93 -2.74
CA ILE A 22 -9.36 22.78 -3.00
C ILE A 22 -8.53 21.52 -3.32
N ILE A 23 -7.52 21.66 -4.18
CA ILE A 23 -6.63 20.56 -4.55
C ILE A 23 -5.85 20.06 -3.33
N GLY A 24 -5.35 20.97 -2.48
CA GLY A 24 -4.65 20.62 -1.24
C GLY A 24 -5.51 19.78 -0.30
N PHE A 25 -6.76 20.19 -0.05
CA PHE A 25 -7.69 19.41 0.78
C PHE A 25 -8.03 18.05 0.18
N LYS A 26 -8.24 17.97 -1.14
CA LYS A 26 -8.52 16.72 -1.83
C LYS A 26 -7.37 15.71 -1.70
N TYR A 27 -6.13 16.16 -1.90
CA TYR A 27 -4.97 15.28 -1.75
C TYR A 27 -4.76 14.83 -0.30
N SER A 28 -4.90 15.76 0.66
CA SER A 28 -4.75 15.43 2.08
C SER A 28 -5.72 14.34 2.53
N THR A 29 -6.98 14.43 2.11
CA THR A 29 -8.02 13.46 2.48
C THR A 29 -7.86 12.12 1.75
N TYR A 30 -7.52 12.13 0.47
CA TYR A 30 -7.32 10.92 -0.32
C TYR A 30 -6.18 10.03 0.21
N TYR A 31 -5.02 10.64 0.54
CA TYR A 31 -3.89 9.88 1.06
C TYR A 31 -4.17 9.32 2.46
N ASP A 32 -4.93 10.04 3.28
CA ASP A 32 -5.32 9.58 4.61
C ASP A 32 -6.27 8.38 4.55
N GLU A 33 -7.29 8.44 3.67
CA GLU A 33 -8.20 7.30 3.46
C GLU A 33 -7.49 6.06 2.91
N ASN A 34 -6.61 6.22 1.92
CA ASN A 34 -5.92 5.08 1.33
C ASN A 34 -4.92 4.45 2.30
N SER A 35 -4.21 5.29 3.07
CA SER A 35 -3.33 4.83 4.15
C SER A 35 -4.11 4.04 5.20
N SER A 36 -5.26 4.57 5.62
CA SER A 36 -6.15 3.91 6.58
C SER A 36 -6.67 2.57 6.07
N LYS A 37 -7.13 2.50 4.81
CA LYS A 37 -7.59 1.24 4.18
C LYS A 37 -6.47 0.21 4.10
N ASN A 38 -5.28 0.63 3.69
CA ASN A 38 -4.12 -0.27 3.61
C ASN A 38 -3.70 -0.77 4.99
N PHE A 39 -3.73 0.09 6.02
CA PHE A 39 -3.44 -0.31 7.39
C PHE A 39 -4.44 -1.35 7.91
N MET A 40 -5.75 -1.13 7.69
CA MET A 40 -6.77 -2.11 8.06
C MET A 40 -6.60 -3.44 7.32
N LEU A 41 -6.28 -3.39 6.02
CA LEU A 41 -5.98 -4.59 5.25
C LEU A 41 -4.78 -5.33 5.82
N LEU A 42 -3.69 -4.62 6.13
CA LEU A 42 -2.47 -5.20 6.67
C LEU A 42 -2.73 -5.90 8.00
N ASN A 43 -3.49 -5.26 8.89
CA ASN A 43 -3.88 -5.83 10.18
C ASN A 43 -4.75 -7.08 10.02
N ASN A 44 -5.66 -7.09 9.03
CA ASN A 44 -6.44 -8.28 8.72
C ASN A 44 -5.55 -9.43 8.21
N LEU A 45 -4.62 -9.14 7.30
CA LEU A 45 -3.68 -10.13 6.75
C LEU A 45 -2.75 -10.69 7.83
N GLU A 46 -2.28 -9.84 8.75
CA GLU A 46 -1.50 -10.25 9.93
C GLU A 46 -2.31 -11.23 10.79
N ASN A 47 -3.56 -10.88 11.13
CA ASN A 47 -4.43 -11.77 11.88
C ASN A 47 -4.71 -13.10 11.16
N LEU A 48 -4.82 -13.11 9.82
CA LEU A 48 -4.94 -14.35 9.04
C LEU A 48 -3.67 -15.20 9.12
N PHE A 49 -2.47 -14.58 9.16
CA PHE A 49 -1.21 -15.29 9.37
C PHE A 49 -1.07 -15.89 10.77
N ASP A 50 -1.59 -15.21 11.80
CA ASP A 50 -1.54 -15.68 13.19
C ASP A 50 -2.55 -16.80 13.46
N THR A 51 -3.76 -16.66 12.91
CA THR A 51 -4.81 -17.68 13.00
C THR A 51 -4.61 -18.85 12.03
N LYS A 52 -3.57 -18.79 11.19
CA LYS A 52 -3.26 -19.76 10.13
C LYS A 52 -4.43 -19.99 9.15
N ASN A 53 -5.24 -18.97 8.93
CA ASN A 53 -6.37 -19.04 8.01
C ASN A 53 -5.94 -18.56 6.62
N TYR A 54 -5.55 -19.51 5.77
CA TYR A 54 -4.96 -19.23 4.45
C TYR A 54 -5.93 -19.35 3.27
N GLY A 55 -7.25 -19.44 3.51
CA GLY A 55 -8.22 -19.68 2.43
C GLY A 55 -8.22 -18.64 1.32
N SER A 56 -7.80 -17.41 1.62
CA SER A 56 -7.70 -16.29 0.66
C SER A 56 -6.30 -16.12 0.05
N PHE A 57 -5.32 -16.96 0.41
CA PHE A 57 -3.94 -16.84 -0.05
C PHE A 57 -3.66 -17.82 -1.19
N GLN A 58 -2.84 -17.40 -2.14
CA GLN A 58 -2.28 -18.33 -3.12
C GLN A 58 -1.21 -19.17 -2.43
N ASN A 59 -1.37 -20.50 -2.46
CA ASN A 59 -0.39 -21.43 -1.92
C ASN A 59 0.42 -22.12 -3.02
N SER A 60 1.69 -22.39 -2.73
CA SER A 60 2.55 -23.20 -3.61
C SER A 60 3.60 -23.92 -2.78
N ALA A 61 3.92 -25.16 -3.16
CA ALA A 61 5.07 -25.86 -2.60
C ALA A 61 6.36 -25.23 -3.14
N LYS A 62 7.32 -24.96 -2.25
CA LYS A 62 8.63 -24.43 -2.61
C LYS A 62 9.72 -25.15 -1.84
N THR A 63 10.75 -25.57 -2.56
CA THR A 63 11.98 -26.08 -1.94
C THR A 63 12.90 -24.92 -1.63
N LEU A 64 13.25 -24.74 -0.36
CA LEU A 64 14.22 -23.76 0.10
C LEU A 64 15.54 -24.47 0.41
N GLN A 65 16.62 -23.88 -0.06
CA GLN A 65 17.98 -24.28 0.30
C GLN A 65 18.41 -23.49 1.53
N LEU A 66 18.72 -24.20 2.61
CA LEU A 66 19.25 -23.64 3.85
C LEU A 66 20.74 -23.94 3.91
N THR A 67 21.53 -22.90 4.15
CA THR A 67 22.96 -23.04 4.44
C THR A 67 23.16 -22.91 5.94
N ILE A 68 23.42 -24.04 6.61
CA ILE A 68 23.64 -24.09 8.06
C ILE A 68 25.15 -24.01 8.31
N ASN A 69 25.55 -23.08 9.19
CA ASN A 69 26.94 -22.88 9.60
C ASN A 69 27.94 -22.68 8.43
N LYS A 70 27.47 -22.23 7.27
CA LYS A 70 28.26 -22.05 6.03
C LYS A 70 28.85 -23.35 5.44
N GLU A 71 28.51 -24.51 5.98
CA GLU A 71 29.12 -25.79 5.60
C GLU A 71 28.09 -26.82 5.12
N THR A 72 26.91 -26.85 5.75
CA THR A 72 25.87 -27.83 5.42
C THR A 72 24.80 -27.18 4.56
N ILE A 73 24.50 -27.80 3.42
CA ILE A 73 23.39 -27.41 2.55
C ILE A 73 22.25 -28.41 2.76
N GLU A 74 21.11 -27.92 3.23
CA GLU A 74 19.90 -28.71 3.40
C GLU A 74 18.78 -28.16 2.52
N ASN A 75 18.00 -29.05 1.90
CA ASN A 75 16.82 -28.67 1.13
C ASN A 75 15.57 -29.03 1.93
N ILE A 76 14.76 -28.02 2.25
CA ILE A 76 13.47 -28.22 2.92
C ILE A 76 12.35 -27.87 1.96
N THR A 77 11.33 -28.73 1.88
CA THR A 77 10.10 -28.40 1.17
C THR A 77 9.15 -27.73 2.15
N VAL A 78 8.69 -26.54 1.80
CA VAL A 78 7.75 -25.73 2.59
C VAL A 78 6.60 -25.28 1.71
N THR A 79 5.48 -24.94 2.34
CA THR A 79 4.38 -24.27 1.65
C THR A 79 4.57 -22.76 1.74
N LYS A 80 4.53 -22.09 0.60
CA LYS A 80 4.50 -20.63 0.50
C LYS A 80 3.06 -20.17 0.39
N TYR A 81 2.61 -19.34 1.31
CA TYR A 81 1.34 -18.61 1.23
C TYR A 81 1.64 -17.17 0.78
N GLN A 82 0.94 -16.68 -0.23
CA GLN A 82 1.14 -15.35 -0.80
C GLN A 82 -0.18 -14.62 -0.99
N PHE A 83 -0.17 -13.33 -0.63
CA PHE A 83 -1.20 -12.37 -0.97
C PHE A 83 -0.57 -11.24 -1.78
N GLU A 84 -1.21 -10.83 -2.86
CA GLU A 84 -0.74 -9.75 -3.72
C GLU A 84 -1.92 -8.99 -4.32
N ASN A 85 -1.87 -7.67 -4.23
CA ASN A 85 -2.75 -6.75 -4.93
C ASN A 85 -1.94 -5.54 -5.43
N GLU A 86 -2.63 -4.50 -5.92
CA GLU A 86 -1.98 -3.30 -6.49
C GLU A 86 -1.09 -2.53 -5.50
N SER A 87 -1.32 -2.64 -4.19
CA SER A 87 -0.63 -1.85 -3.16
C SER A 87 0.26 -2.69 -2.23
N ILE A 88 -0.05 -3.97 -2.03
CA ILE A 88 0.55 -4.81 -0.99
C ILE A 88 0.88 -6.18 -1.57
N LYS A 89 2.11 -6.64 -1.30
CA LYS A 89 2.58 -7.99 -1.58
C LYS A 89 3.20 -8.58 -0.32
N LEU A 90 2.66 -9.69 0.15
CA LEU A 90 3.09 -10.38 1.36
C LEU A 90 3.21 -11.88 1.09
N PHE A 91 4.18 -12.52 1.74
CA PHE A 91 4.30 -13.97 1.70
C PHE A 91 4.89 -14.52 2.99
N LYS A 92 4.50 -15.75 3.33
CA LYS A 92 5.02 -16.52 4.46
C LYS A 92 5.34 -17.93 4.01
N TYR A 93 6.43 -18.49 4.53
CA TYR A 93 6.75 -19.90 4.38
C TYR A 93 6.35 -20.63 5.66
N GLU A 94 5.64 -21.75 5.53
CA GLU A 94 5.29 -22.63 6.64
C GLU A 94 5.59 -24.08 6.25
N LYS A 95 6.14 -24.85 7.19
CA LYS A 95 6.52 -26.25 7.02
C LYS A 95 5.40 -27.16 7.48
#